data_AF-A0A9P8N4C0-F1
#
_entry.id   AF-A0A9P8N4C0-F1
#
_cell.length_a   1.000
_cell.length_b   1.000
_cell.length_c   1.000
_cell.angle_alpha   90.00
_cell.angle_beta   90.00
_cell.angle_gamma   90.00
#
_symmetry.space_group_name_H-M   'P 1'
#
loop_
_entity.id
_entity.type
_entity.pdbx_description
1 polymer ?
#
loop_
_entity_poly.entity_id
_entity_poly.type
_entity_poly.pdbx_seq_one_letter_code
_entity_poly.pdbx_strand_id
1 'polypeptide(L)'
;MGDSTIQDTPPLPWSVLEFTFSDRNTDSELIIMCNKTCFVVHLAAANFSESTKLKEKYIFFLDVARHFELDGYTVEDFYDWAAEPLFPVFQSMPPLDETRLTLNEYLFPDTLFYTLRADARELVAVPLNNSPRRKTRSRFGVALPNETCAVWPCFHPSEIRICPRRPPTYGPSPSQTPDKVSLKDGTVAFVKLVRCGDKNILMRELDNYAKINAAPLNDTLPISRLKGIVRDESGSVFGLLLTYIDCSRVTLACAAPKLDTPACLQEKWVVQIQETVQELHSAGIVWGDAKPENVLIDRNKDAWIVDFGGGYTEGWVPENLTGTVEGDLIALKKIIEFIMKPQRKGNETLLK
;
A
#
# COMPACT_ATOMS: atom_id res chain seq x y z
N MET A 1 -22.43 45.24 -11.76
CA MET A 1 -21.51 44.73 -10.73
C MET A 1 -22.14 43.46 -10.18
N GLY A 2 -21.84 42.32 -10.82
CA GLY A 2 -22.15 41.00 -10.30
C GLY A 2 -20.82 40.39 -9.93
N ASP A 3 -20.52 40.38 -8.65
CA ASP A 3 -19.32 39.78 -8.09
C ASP A 3 -19.52 38.27 -8.12
N SER A 4 -18.93 37.60 -9.11
CA SER A 4 -18.91 36.14 -9.19
C SER A 4 -17.87 35.63 -8.21
N THR A 5 -18.30 35.36 -6.99
CA THR A 5 -17.55 34.55 -6.04
C THR A 5 -17.30 33.18 -6.68
N ILE A 6 -16.08 32.98 -7.18
CA ILE A 6 -15.56 31.66 -7.51
C ILE A 6 -15.58 30.88 -6.20
N GLN A 7 -16.53 29.96 -6.06
CA GLN A 7 -16.49 28.99 -4.97
C GLN A 7 -15.20 28.19 -5.12
N ASP A 8 -14.24 28.48 -4.25
CA ASP A 8 -13.00 27.73 -4.09
C ASP A 8 -13.35 26.32 -3.64
N THR A 9 -13.65 25.48 -4.63
CA THR A 9 -14.01 24.10 -4.41
C THR A 9 -12.68 23.38 -4.18
N PRO A 10 -12.44 22.76 -3.02
CA PRO A 10 -11.16 22.09 -2.76
C PRO A 10 -10.89 21.06 -3.87
N PRO A 11 -9.63 20.91 -4.31
CA PRO A 11 -9.29 19.99 -5.39
C PRO A 11 -9.74 18.56 -5.03
N LEU A 12 -10.11 17.78 -6.05
CA LEU A 12 -10.44 16.37 -5.86
C LEU A 12 -9.28 15.66 -5.13
N PRO A 13 -9.56 14.70 -4.23
CA PRO A 13 -8.52 13.97 -3.53
C PRO A 13 -7.51 13.36 -4.50
N TRP A 14 -6.24 13.69 -4.31
CA TRP A 14 -5.12 13.20 -5.10
C TRP A 14 -4.08 12.56 -4.19
N SER A 15 -3.23 11.72 -4.77
CA SER A 15 -2.13 11.11 -4.04
C SER A 15 -0.97 10.83 -4.98
N VAL A 16 0.25 11.06 -4.52
CA VAL A 16 1.45 10.60 -5.20
C VAL A 16 1.55 9.08 -5.06
N LEU A 17 1.68 8.41 -6.20
CA LEU A 17 1.84 6.97 -6.26
C LEU A 17 3.30 6.54 -6.31
N GLU A 18 4.16 7.39 -6.85
CA GLU A 18 5.58 7.13 -7.09
C GLU A 18 6.29 8.42 -7.46
N PHE A 19 7.53 8.52 -7.01
CA PHE A 19 8.46 9.57 -7.37
C PHE A 19 9.80 8.92 -7.69
N THR A 20 10.34 9.20 -8.87
CA THR A 20 11.67 8.73 -9.29
C THR A 20 12.49 9.90 -9.77
N PHE A 21 13.78 9.89 -9.49
CA PHE A 21 14.71 10.92 -9.93
C PHE A 21 16.07 10.32 -10.25
N SER A 22 16.79 10.93 -11.19
CA SER A 22 18.10 10.47 -11.61
C SER A 22 19.19 10.80 -10.58
N ASP A 23 20.13 9.87 -10.43
CA ASP A 23 21.40 10.07 -9.74
C ASP A 23 22.47 10.74 -10.63
N ARG A 24 22.23 10.81 -11.95
CA ARG A 24 23.20 11.30 -12.95
C ARG A 24 22.87 12.68 -13.50
N ASN A 25 21.59 13.05 -13.49
CA ASN A 25 21.13 14.33 -13.99
C ASN A 25 19.98 14.87 -13.11
N THR A 26 19.31 15.90 -13.59
CA THR A 26 18.23 16.57 -12.87
C THR A 26 16.84 16.08 -13.29
N ASP A 27 16.75 14.98 -14.03
CA ASP A 27 15.47 14.48 -14.53
C ASP A 27 14.75 13.76 -13.40
N SER A 28 13.47 14.05 -13.27
CA SER A 28 12.59 13.34 -12.34
C SER A 28 11.19 13.16 -12.91
N GLU A 29 10.51 12.16 -12.39
CA GLU A 29 9.16 11.78 -12.75
C GLU A 29 8.33 11.60 -11.49
N LEU A 30 7.20 12.31 -11.44
CA LEU A 30 6.21 12.22 -10.37
C LEU A 30 4.92 11.63 -10.94
N ILE A 31 4.46 10.52 -10.37
CA ILE A 31 3.22 9.84 -10.77
C ILE A 31 2.13 10.16 -9.75
N ILE A 32 1.11 10.89 -10.18
CA ILE A 32 -0.01 11.32 -9.34
C ILE A 32 -1.28 10.58 -9.77
N MET A 33 -2.06 10.08 -8.81
CA MET A 33 -3.42 9.60 -9.05
C MET A 33 -4.41 10.65 -8.60
N CYS A 34 -5.32 11.05 -9.48
CA CYS A 34 -6.48 11.84 -9.13
C CYS A 34 -7.69 11.26 -9.85
N ASN A 35 -8.77 10.97 -9.10
CA ASN A 35 -10.04 10.48 -9.67
C ASN A 35 -9.87 9.28 -10.64
N LYS A 36 -8.98 8.33 -10.30
CA LYS A 36 -8.61 7.14 -11.11
C LYS A 36 -7.97 7.45 -12.48
N THR A 37 -7.58 8.70 -12.72
CA THR A 37 -6.72 9.09 -13.84
C THR A 37 -5.30 9.26 -13.33
N CYS A 38 -4.35 8.70 -14.06
CA CYS A 38 -2.93 8.78 -13.76
C CYS A 38 -2.32 10.01 -14.45
N PHE A 39 -1.51 10.75 -13.73
CA PHE A 39 -0.75 11.90 -14.21
C PHE A 39 0.73 11.58 -14.07
N VAL A 40 1.41 11.51 -15.20
CA VAL A 40 2.87 11.37 -15.24
C VAL A 40 3.45 12.76 -15.48
N VAL A 41 4.13 13.30 -14.48
CA VAL A 41 4.68 14.65 -14.48
C VAL A 41 6.18 14.56 -14.60
N HIS A 42 6.73 15.07 -15.70
CA HIS A 42 8.17 15.13 -15.94
C HIS A 42 8.73 16.48 -15.53
N LEU A 43 9.85 16.45 -14.80
CA LEU A 43 10.60 17.64 -14.39
C LEU A 43 12.07 17.48 -14.78
N ALA A 44 12.68 18.58 -15.22
CA ALA A 44 14.10 18.65 -15.52
C ALA A 44 14.56 20.09 -15.29
N ALA A 45 15.80 20.30 -14.81
CA ALA A 45 16.29 21.66 -14.53
C ALA A 45 16.32 22.57 -15.77
N ALA A 46 16.40 21.96 -16.96
CA ALA A 46 16.31 22.66 -18.24
C ALA A 46 14.93 23.32 -18.48
N ASN A 47 13.86 22.78 -17.90
CA ASN A 47 12.50 23.31 -18.06
C ASN A 47 12.25 24.61 -17.27
N PHE A 48 13.19 24.99 -16.40
CA PHE A 48 13.10 26.17 -15.54
C PHE A 48 14.08 27.27 -15.97
N SER A 49 14.56 27.26 -17.22
CA SER A 49 15.53 28.25 -17.73
C SER A 49 15.03 29.70 -17.66
N GLU A 50 13.71 29.89 -17.66
CA GLU A 50 13.07 31.21 -17.59
C GLU A 50 12.98 31.78 -16.17
N SER A 51 13.32 30.98 -15.15
CA SER A 51 13.23 31.38 -13.74
C SER A 51 14.30 30.73 -12.88
N THR A 52 15.36 31.48 -12.58
CA THR A 52 16.43 31.02 -11.68
C THR A 52 15.88 30.56 -10.32
N LYS A 53 14.92 31.30 -9.76
CA LYS A 53 14.31 30.97 -8.47
C LYS A 53 13.56 29.63 -8.49
N LEU A 54 12.76 29.36 -9.52
CA LEU A 54 12.05 28.07 -9.63
C LEU A 54 13.04 26.92 -9.89
N LYS A 55 14.09 27.18 -10.68
CA LYS A 55 15.16 26.21 -10.92
C LYS A 55 15.88 25.84 -9.62
N GLU A 56 16.29 26.84 -8.83
CA GLU A 56 16.93 26.62 -7.53
C GLU A 56 16.02 25.86 -6.58
N LYS A 57 14.73 26.22 -6.52
CA LYS A 57 13.74 25.50 -5.71
C LYS A 57 13.58 24.05 -6.14
N TYR A 58 13.54 23.76 -7.44
CA TYR A 58 13.49 22.40 -7.96
C TYR A 58 14.73 21.59 -7.58
N ILE A 59 15.93 22.15 -7.74
CA ILE A 59 17.18 21.48 -7.35
C ILE A 59 17.21 21.21 -5.84
N PHE A 60 16.80 22.19 -5.03
CA PHE A 60 16.67 22.01 -3.59
C PHE A 60 15.76 20.82 -3.24
N PHE A 61 14.62 20.65 -3.90
CA PHE A 61 13.76 19.50 -3.65
C PHE A 61 14.35 18.15 -4.11
N LEU A 62 15.19 18.13 -5.15
CA LEU A 62 15.96 16.92 -5.47
C LEU A 62 16.97 16.59 -4.37
N ASP A 63 17.54 17.61 -3.71
CA ASP A 63 18.43 17.40 -2.57
C ASP A 63 17.68 16.96 -1.32
N VAL A 64 16.50 17.52 -1.04
CA VAL A 64 15.58 17.01 0.01
C VAL A 64 15.29 15.52 -0.23
N ALA A 65 14.96 15.14 -1.46
CA ALA A 65 14.69 13.74 -1.80
C ALA A 65 15.87 12.79 -1.60
N ARG A 66 17.10 13.28 -1.81
CA ARG A 66 18.33 12.50 -1.54
C ARG A 66 18.60 12.31 -0.05
N HIS A 67 18.24 13.30 0.77
CA HIS A 67 18.51 13.30 2.21
C HIS A 67 17.30 12.94 3.07
N PHE A 68 16.15 12.61 2.45
CA PHE A 68 14.82 12.38 3.04
C PHE A 68 14.20 13.61 3.71
N GLU A 69 15.00 14.40 4.41
CA GLU A 69 14.62 15.67 5.03
C GLU A 69 15.79 16.66 4.91
N LEU A 70 15.52 17.91 4.57
CA LEU A 70 16.52 18.97 4.53
C LEU A 70 15.89 20.32 4.88
N ASP A 71 16.49 21.06 5.81
CA ASP A 71 16.00 22.36 6.28
C ASP A 71 14.52 22.38 6.72
N GLY A 72 14.05 21.25 7.28
CA GLY A 72 12.66 21.07 7.71
C GLY A 72 11.66 20.82 6.57
N TYR A 73 12.14 20.64 5.34
CA TYR A 73 11.35 20.20 4.19
C TYR A 73 11.46 18.69 4.01
N THR A 74 10.37 18.09 3.55
CA THR A 74 10.30 16.68 3.18
C THR A 74 9.91 16.53 1.71
N VAL A 75 9.88 15.28 1.24
CA VAL A 75 9.38 14.97 -0.10
C VAL A 75 7.90 15.30 -0.28
N GLU A 76 7.11 15.36 0.81
CA GLU A 76 5.71 15.79 0.74
C GLU A 76 5.58 17.26 0.30
N ASP A 77 6.45 18.15 0.78
CA ASP A 77 6.47 19.56 0.35
C ASP A 77 6.78 19.69 -1.14
N PHE A 78 7.64 18.80 -1.66
CA PHE A 78 7.91 18.72 -3.09
C PHE A 78 6.67 18.27 -3.88
N TYR A 79 5.93 17.28 -3.37
CA TYR A 79 4.71 16.78 -4.00
C TYR A 79 3.65 17.86 -4.11
N ASP A 80 3.41 18.60 -3.02
CA ASP A 80 2.44 19.70 -3.01
C ASP A 80 2.84 20.79 -4.02
N TRP A 81 4.12 21.18 -4.02
CA TRP A 81 4.63 22.18 -4.96
C TRP A 81 4.52 21.73 -6.42
N ALA A 82 4.82 20.47 -6.73
CA ALA A 82 4.78 19.94 -8.09
C ALA A 82 3.35 19.68 -8.58
N ALA A 83 2.41 19.38 -7.68
CA ALA A 83 1.02 19.09 -8.01
C ALA A 83 0.15 20.36 -8.16
N GLU A 84 0.52 21.47 -7.50
CA GLU A 84 -0.23 22.73 -7.51
C GLU A 84 -0.70 23.18 -8.92
N PRO A 85 0.14 23.17 -9.98
CA PRO A 85 -0.29 23.60 -11.31
C PRO A 85 -1.33 22.67 -11.97
N LEU A 86 -1.54 21.47 -11.44
CA LEU A 86 -2.52 20.50 -11.93
C LEU A 86 -3.89 20.61 -11.22
N PHE A 87 -4.00 21.38 -10.13
CA PHE A 87 -5.25 21.48 -9.38
C PHE A 87 -6.45 21.96 -10.22
N PRO A 88 -6.32 22.92 -11.16
CA PRO A 88 -7.42 23.28 -12.05
C PRO A 88 -7.88 22.10 -12.93
N VAL A 89 -6.95 21.24 -13.34
CA VAL A 89 -7.26 20.03 -14.11
C VAL A 89 -8.02 19.03 -13.23
N PHE A 90 -7.59 18.84 -11.99
CA PHE A 90 -8.26 17.95 -11.03
C PHE A 90 -9.69 18.41 -10.74
N GLN A 91 -9.92 19.71 -10.55
CA GLN A 91 -11.25 20.28 -10.31
C GLN A 91 -12.19 20.12 -11.52
N SER A 92 -11.64 20.10 -12.75
CA SER A 92 -12.44 19.97 -13.98
C SER A 92 -12.88 18.53 -14.29
N MET A 93 -12.44 17.54 -13.52
CA MET A 93 -12.73 16.14 -13.80
C MET A 93 -14.19 15.76 -13.55
N PRO A 94 -14.75 14.85 -14.37
CA PRO A 94 -16.10 14.35 -14.15
C PRO A 94 -16.18 13.51 -12.86
N PRO A 95 -17.32 13.50 -12.16
CA PRO A 95 -17.52 12.65 -11.00
C PRO A 95 -17.40 11.17 -11.39
N LEU A 96 -16.76 10.39 -10.52
CA LEU A 96 -16.54 8.96 -10.75
C LEU A 96 -17.73 8.13 -10.28
N ASP A 97 -18.20 7.24 -11.15
CA ASP A 97 -19.13 6.18 -10.74
C ASP A 97 -18.36 5.02 -10.09
N GLU A 98 -18.16 5.13 -8.77
CA GLU A 98 -17.44 4.12 -7.99
C GLU A 98 -18.10 2.74 -8.02
N THR A 99 -19.38 2.64 -8.38
CA THR A 99 -20.11 1.37 -8.37
C THR A 99 -19.69 0.42 -9.49
N ARG A 100 -18.99 0.93 -10.50
CA ARG A 100 -18.59 0.17 -11.70
C ARG A 100 -17.09 -0.06 -11.81
N LEU A 101 -16.30 0.39 -10.82
CA LEU A 101 -14.85 0.26 -10.84
C LEU A 101 -14.43 -1.21 -10.69
N THR A 102 -13.63 -1.66 -11.64
CA THR A 102 -12.93 -2.93 -11.63
C THR A 102 -11.45 -2.72 -11.34
N LEU A 103 -10.76 -3.82 -11.01
CA LEU A 103 -9.32 -3.79 -10.80
C LEU A 103 -8.58 -3.45 -12.09
N ASN A 104 -9.15 -3.75 -13.25
CA ASN A 104 -8.58 -3.40 -14.55
C ASN A 104 -8.43 -1.88 -14.74
N GLU A 105 -9.45 -1.07 -14.42
CA GLU A 105 -9.33 0.39 -14.53
C GLU A 105 -8.27 0.96 -13.57
N TYR A 106 -8.03 0.30 -12.42
CA TYR A 106 -6.99 0.71 -11.49
C TYR A 106 -5.58 0.32 -11.97
N LEU A 107 -5.41 -0.87 -12.55
CA LEU A 107 -4.12 -1.36 -13.04
C LEU A 107 -3.68 -0.67 -14.34
N PHE A 108 -4.65 -0.32 -15.18
CA PHE A 108 -4.42 0.31 -16.48
C PHE A 108 -5.20 1.61 -16.61
N PRO A 109 -4.92 2.61 -15.76
CA PRO A 109 -5.65 3.87 -15.75
C PRO A 109 -5.35 4.66 -17.02
N ASP A 110 -6.32 5.49 -17.43
CA ASP A 110 -6.05 6.54 -18.39
C ASP A 110 -4.91 7.42 -17.87
N THR A 111 -3.91 7.66 -18.72
CA THR A 111 -2.73 8.42 -18.33
C THR A 111 -2.58 9.69 -19.16
N LEU A 112 -2.39 10.79 -18.45
CA LEU A 112 -2.04 12.09 -19.01
C LEU A 112 -0.59 12.42 -18.65
N PHE A 113 0.14 12.97 -19.61
CA PHE A 113 1.55 13.30 -19.46
C PHE A 113 1.73 14.81 -19.45
N TYR A 114 2.44 15.31 -18.45
CA TYR A 114 2.72 16.73 -18.27
C TYR A 114 4.22 16.97 -18.10
N THR A 115 4.65 18.18 -18.46
CA THR A 115 5.96 18.71 -18.11
C THR A 115 5.77 19.96 -17.29
N LEU A 116 6.43 20.06 -16.13
CA LEU A 116 6.48 21.32 -15.40
C LEU A 116 7.52 22.25 -16.03
N ARG A 117 7.14 23.51 -16.21
CA ARG A 117 8.00 24.56 -16.76
C ARG A 117 7.87 25.83 -15.93
N ALA A 118 8.90 26.66 -15.99
CA ALA A 118 8.78 28.05 -15.56
C ALA A 118 8.19 28.89 -16.69
N ASP A 119 7.15 29.66 -16.38
CA ASP A 119 6.70 30.80 -17.19
C ASP A 119 6.93 32.06 -16.35
N ALA A 120 8.05 32.74 -16.62
CA ALA A 120 8.57 33.85 -15.81
C ALA A 120 8.68 33.56 -14.29
N ARG A 121 7.63 33.85 -13.51
CA ARG A 121 7.59 33.62 -12.05
C ARG A 121 6.66 32.49 -11.65
N GLU A 122 5.87 31.97 -12.58
CA GLU A 122 4.84 30.99 -12.33
C GLU A 122 5.32 29.59 -12.72
N LEU A 123 4.90 28.61 -11.94
CA LEU A 123 5.10 27.20 -12.23
C LEU A 123 3.88 26.72 -13.03
N VAL A 124 4.10 26.24 -14.25
CA VAL A 124 3.01 25.82 -15.14
C VAL A 124 3.16 24.36 -15.54
N ALA A 125 2.04 23.63 -15.57
CA ALA A 125 1.96 22.27 -16.10
C ALA A 125 1.54 22.30 -17.57
N VAL A 126 2.44 21.88 -18.45
CA VAL A 126 2.19 21.84 -19.91
C VAL A 126 1.92 20.40 -20.34
N PRO A 127 0.77 20.10 -20.96
CA PRO A 127 0.48 18.75 -21.46
C PRO A 127 1.43 18.40 -22.62
N LEU A 128 1.92 17.16 -22.66
CA LEU A 128 2.66 16.64 -23.81
C LEU A 128 1.67 16.28 -24.93
N ASN A 129 1.22 17.29 -25.67
CA ASN A 129 0.14 17.25 -26.68
C ASN A 129 0.29 16.24 -27.85
N ASN A 130 1.39 15.49 -27.95
CA ASN A 130 1.65 14.59 -29.08
C ASN A 130 1.59 13.08 -28.75
N SER A 131 1.14 12.70 -27.56
CA SER A 131 0.87 11.29 -27.25
C SER A 131 -0.63 11.08 -27.13
N PRO A 132 -1.27 10.16 -27.91
CA PRO A 132 -2.63 9.72 -27.60
C PRO A 132 -2.68 9.28 -26.13
N ARG A 133 -3.84 9.30 -25.46
CA ARG A 133 -3.99 8.68 -24.12
C ARG A 133 -3.39 7.28 -24.21
N ARG A 134 -2.21 7.09 -23.61
CA ARG A 134 -1.51 5.80 -23.63
C ARG A 134 -1.96 5.09 -22.37
N LYS A 135 -2.37 3.83 -22.52
CA LYS A 135 -2.36 2.91 -21.38
C LYS A 135 -0.90 2.83 -20.93
N THR A 136 -0.60 3.36 -19.76
CA THR A 136 0.71 3.15 -19.15
C THR A 136 0.92 1.66 -18.94
N ARG A 137 2.18 1.22 -19.00
CA ARG A 137 2.51 -0.09 -18.45
C ARG A 137 2.14 -0.06 -16.98
N SER A 138 1.33 -1.03 -16.56
CA SER A 138 1.00 -1.20 -15.16
C SER A 138 2.30 -1.28 -14.34
N ARG A 139 2.32 -0.59 -13.20
CA ARG A 139 3.40 -0.68 -12.20
C ARG A 139 3.37 -1.99 -11.41
N PHE A 140 2.31 -2.76 -11.65
CA PHE A 140 2.08 -4.08 -11.11
C PHE A 140 2.12 -5.10 -12.23
N GLY A 141 2.50 -6.32 -11.90
CA GLY A 141 2.59 -7.40 -12.87
C GLY A 141 3.95 -8.07 -12.85
N VAL A 142 3.94 -9.39 -12.68
CA VAL A 142 5.09 -10.25 -12.89
C VAL A 142 4.69 -11.34 -13.87
N ALA A 143 5.44 -11.48 -14.96
CA ALA A 143 5.25 -12.58 -15.90
C ALA A 143 5.67 -13.90 -15.25
N LEU A 144 4.71 -14.81 -15.09
CA LEU A 144 4.93 -16.19 -14.61
C LEU A 144 4.44 -17.22 -15.63
N PRO A 145 5.11 -18.38 -15.74
CA PRO A 145 4.64 -19.49 -16.56
C PRO A 145 3.27 -20.02 -16.10
N ASN A 146 2.52 -20.64 -17.02
CA ASN A 146 1.19 -21.17 -16.73
C ASN A 146 1.24 -22.28 -15.68
N GLU A 147 2.29 -23.09 -15.69
CA GLU A 147 2.48 -24.25 -14.82
C GLU A 147 2.57 -23.80 -13.35
N THR A 148 3.24 -22.69 -13.08
CA THR A 148 3.35 -22.09 -11.74
C THR A 148 1.99 -21.62 -11.22
N CYS A 149 1.14 -21.12 -12.11
CA CYS A 149 -0.17 -20.55 -11.77
C CYS A 149 -1.30 -21.59 -11.76
N ALA A 150 -1.12 -22.75 -12.38
CA ALA A 150 -2.18 -23.74 -12.62
C ALA A 150 -2.83 -24.30 -11.34
N VAL A 151 -2.11 -24.21 -10.20
CA VAL A 151 -2.61 -24.64 -8.88
C VAL A 151 -3.71 -23.71 -8.36
N TRP A 152 -3.77 -22.47 -8.85
CA TRP A 152 -4.64 -21.42 -8.31
C TRP A 152 -5.73 -20.99 -9.30
N PRO A 153 -6.96 -20.73 -8.81
CA PRO A 153 -7.95 -20.02 -9.59
C PRO A 153 -7.39 -18.68 -10.09
N CYS A 154 -7.47 -18.47 -11.40
CA CYS A 154 -7.02 -17.24 -12.06
C CYS A 154 -8.22 -16.36 -12.38
N PHE A 155 -8.15 -15.08 -12.03
CA PHE A 155 -9.20 -14.10 -12.29
C PHE A 155 -8.65 -12.97 -13.15
N HIS A 156 -9.34 -12.67 -14.24
CA HIS A 156 -8.97 -11.53 -15.06
C HIS A 156 -9.28 -10.21 -14.32
N PRO A 157 -8.41 -9.19 -14.33
CA PRO A 157 -8.62 -7.94 -13.60
C PRO A 157 -9.99 -7.27 -13.84
N SER A 158 -10.56 -7.40 -15.03
CA SER A 158 -11.87 -6.82 -15.38
C SER A 158 -13.06 -7.53 -14.74
N GLU A 159 -12.85 -8.70 -14.14
CA GLU A 159 -13.88 -9.48 -13.45
C GLU A 159 -13.97 -9.15 -11.96
N ILE A 160 -13.00 -8.41 -11.45
CA ILE A 160 -12.81 -8.12 -10.05
C ILE A 160 -13.28 -6.69 -9.81
N ARG A 161 -14.31 -6.51 -8.99
CA ARG A 161 -14.82 -5.17 -8.64
C ARG A 161 -14.11 -4.63 -7.41
N ILE A 162 -13.74 -3.35 -7.45
CA ILE A 162 -13.20 -2.66 -6.29
C ILE A 162 -14.36 -2.27 -5.38
N CYS A 163 -14.30 -2.66 -4.10
CA CYS A 163 -15.30 -2.23 -3.15
C CYS A 163 -15.03 -0.77 -2.73
N PRO A 164 -16.02 0.13 -2.82
CA PRO A 164 -15.86 1.51 -2.38
C PRO A 164 -15.44 1.58 -0.91
N ARG A 165 -14.47 2.44 -0.61
CA ARG A 165 -14.12 2.78 0.76
C ARG A 165 -14.88 4.03 1.16
N ARG A 166 -15.52 3.99 2.33
CA ARG A 166 -15.96 5.24 2.96
C ARG A 166 -14.70 5.97 3.44
N PRO A 167 -14.44 7.21 3.01
CA PRO A 167 -13.32 7.97 3.53
C PRO A 167 -13.48 8.11 5.06
N PRO A 168 -12.39 8.01 5.83
CA PRO A 168 -12.45 8.24 7.27
C PRO A 168 -12.90 9.68 7.55
N THR A 169 -13.68 9.86 8.61
CA THR A 169 -14.14 11.19 9.05
C THR A 169 -13.01 12.08 9.57
N TYR A 170 -11.87 11.50 9.96
CA TYR A 170 -10.68 12.17 10.45
C TYR A 170 -9.41 11.41 10.04
N GLY A 171 -8.32 12.12 9.73
CA GLY A 171 -7.03 11.56 9.37
C GLY A 171 -6.66 11.75 7.89
N PRO A 172 -5.42 11.39 7.48
CA PRO A 172 -4.97 11.55 6.10
C PRO A 172 -5.83 10.71 5.15
N SER A 173 -5.95 11.17 3.89
CA SER A 173 -6.68 10.42 2.87
C SER A 173 -6.15 8.99 2.81
N PRO A 174 -7.00 7.96 2.89
CA PRO A 174 -6.55 6.59 2.81
C PRO A 174 -5.82 6.37 1.48
N SER A 175 -4.74 5.58 1.51
CA SER A 175 -4.09 5.08 0.29
C SER A 175 -5.15 4.68 -0.74
N GLN A 176 -5.05 5.25 -1.94
CA GLN A 176 -5.99 4.97 -3.03
C GLN A 176 -5.80 3.56 -3.63
N THR A 177 -4.83 2.81 -3.10
CA THR A 177 -4.60 1.42 -3.49
C THR A 177 -5.76 0.54 -3.02
N PRO A 178 -6.41 -0.20 -3.93
CA PRO A 178 -7.50 -1.09 -3.56
C PRO A 178 -6.95 -2.18 -2.64
N ASP A 179 -7.71 -2.48 -1.60
CA ASP A 179 -7.43 -3.59 -0.69
C ASP A 179 -8.61 -4.55 -0.62
N LYS A 180 -9.85 -4.06 -0.74
CA LYS A 180 -11.06 -4.87 -0.70
C LYS A 180 -11.66 -4.96 -2.10
N VAL A 181 -11.89 -6.19 -2.55
CA VAL A 181 -12.50 -6.48 -3.85
C VAL A 181 -13.61 -7.52 -3.72
N SER A 182 -14.51 -7.53 -4.69
CA SER A 182 -15.53 -8.57 -4.84
C SER A 182 -15.42 -9.26 -6.20
N LEU A 183 -15.62 -10.57 -6.18
CA LEU A 183 -15.68 -11.43 -7.35
C LEU A 183 -17.12 -11.58 -7.87
N LYS A 184 -17.27 -12.10 -9.09
CA LYS A 184 -18.60 -12.28 -9.74
C LYS A 184 -19.55 -13.19 -8.96
N ASP A 185 -19.01 -14.16 -8.22
CA ASP A 185 -19.75 -15.10 -7.38
C ASP A 185 -20.17 -14.50 -6.02
N GLY A 186 -19.81 -13.25 -5.74
CA GLY A 186 -20.07 -12.57 -4.48
C GLY A 186 -18.97 -12.76 -3.42
N THR A 187 -17.94 -13.57 -3.70
CA THR A 187 -16.80 -13.75 -2.80
C THR A 187 -16.07 -12.42 -2.60
N VAL A 188 -15.89 -12.02 -1.34
CA VAL A 188 -15.07 -10.87 -0.95
C VAL A 188 -13.66 -11.33 -0.64
N ALA A 189 -12.67 -10.59 -1.14
CA ALA A 189 -11.25 -10.88 -0.95
C ALA A 189 -10.45 -9.60 -0.65
N PHE A 190 -9.32 -9.79 0.01
CA PHE A 190 -8.28 -8.78 0.09
C PHE A 190 -7.38 -8.90 -1.14
N VAL A 191 -7.06 -7.81 -1.83
CA VAL A 191 -6.13 -7.82 -2.96
C VAL A 191 -4.76 -7.31 -2.51
N LYS A 192 -3.75 -8.19 -2.56
CA LYS A 192 -2.33 -7.83 -2.40
C LYS A 192 -1.72 -7.66 -3.78
N LEU A 193 -1.54 -6.41 -4.23
CA LEU A 193 -0.95 -6.13 -5.54
C LEU A 193 0.55 -6.44 -5.58
N VAL A 194 1.03 -6.96 -6.70
CA VAL A 194 2.42 -7.38 -6.90
C VAL A 194 3.12 -6.37 -7.80
N ARG A 195 4.22 -5.74 -7.33
CA ARG A 195 4.96 -4.75 -8.12
C ARG A 195 5.79 -5.43 -9.21
N CYS A 196 6.05 -4.67 -10.27
CA CYS A 196 7.07 -5.04 -11.24
C CYS A 196 8.42 -5.23 -10.52
N GLY A 197 9.10 -6.35 -10.78
CA GLY A 197 10.38 -6.69 -10.15
C GLY A 197 10.28 -7.66 -8.97
N ASP A 198 9.10 -7.84 -8.37
CA ASP A 198 8.89 -8.68 -7.19
C ASP A 198 8.82 -10.19 -7.48
N LYS A 199 9.42 -10.65 -8.58
CA LYS A 199 9.25 -12.04 -9.05
C LYS A 199 9.62 -13.07 -7.98
N ASN A 200 10.76 -12.89 -7.32
CA ASN A 200 11.24 -13.83 -6.31
C ASN A 200 10.36 -13.80 -5.04
N ILE A 201 9.85 -12.62 -4.67
CA ILE A 201 8.96 -12.44 -3.53
C ILE A 201 7.62 -13.14 -3.81
N LEU A 202 7.04 -12.90 -5.00
CA LEU A 202 5.82 -13.54 -5.46
C LEU A 202 5.96 -15.07 -5.49
N MET A 203 7.04 -15.60 -6.06
CA MET A 203 7.28 -17.05 -6.13
C MET A 203 7.30 -17.67 -4.73
N ARG A 204 8.07 -17.10 -3.81
CA ARG A 204 8.16 -17.56 -2.42
C ARG A 204 6.81 -17.51 -1.72
N GLU A 205 6.04 -16.43 -1.91
CA GLU A 205 4.71 -16.30 -1.31
C GLU A 205 3.72 -17.34 -1.87
N LEU A 206 3.73 -17.57 -3.19
CA LEU A 206 2.91 -18.62 -3.82
C LEU A 206 3.29 -20.02 -3.31
N ASP A 207 4.58 -20.32 -3.15
CA ASP A 207 5.06 -21.60 -2.63
C ASP A 207 4.59 -21.82 -1.18
N ASN A 208 4.62 -20.77 -0.35
CA ASN A 208 4.15 -20.86 1.03
C ASN A 208 2.63 -21.06 1.10
N TYR A 209 1.86 -20.35 0.30
CA TYR A 209 0.41 -20.60 0.22
C TYR A 209 0.09 -21.99 -0.34
N ALA A 210 0.89 -22.52 -1.26
CA ALA A 210 0.71 -23.87 -1.78
C ALA A 210 0.92 -24.92 -0.68
N LYS A 211 1.93 -24.75 0.18
CA LYS A 211 2.13 -25.59 1.37
C LYS A 211 0.94 -25.49 2.34
N ILE A 212 0.46 -24.28 2.63
CA ILE A 212 -0.70 -24.04 3.49
C ILE A 212 -1.95 -24.73 2.95
N ASN A 213 -2.17 -24.70 1.63
CA ASN A 213 -3.32 -25.33 0.99
C ASN A 213 -3.22 -26.86 0.95
N ALA A 214 -2.01 -27.42 0.92
CA ALA A 214 -1.77 -28.87 0.97
C ALA A 214 -1.74 -29.44 2.40
N ALA A 215 -1.57 -28.58 3.41
CA ALA A 215 -1.50 -28.98 4.80
C ALA A 215 -2.88 -29.32 5.39
N PRO A 216 -2.97 -30.27 6.34
CA PRO A 216 -4.23 -30.67 6.99
C PRO A 216 -4.66 -29.64 8.06
N LEU A 217 -4.73 -28.37 7.68
CA LEU A 217 -5.15 -27.28 8.56
C LEU A 217 -6.67 -27.12 8.53
N ASN A 218 -7.25 -26.78 9.67
CA ASN A 218 -8.67 -26.46 9.75
C ASN A 218 -8.97 -25.17 8.95
N ASP A 219 -10.05 -25.17 8.17
CA ASP A 219 -10.52 -23.98 7.44
C ASP A 219 -10.94 -22.84 8.37
N THR A 220 -11.30 -23.15 9.63
CA THR A 220 -11.65 -22.13 10.64
C THR A 220 -10.45 -21.52 11.35
N LEU A 221 -9.22 -22.00 11.10
CA LEU A 221 -8.02 -21.43 11.68
C LEU A 221 -7.87 -19.97 11.23
N PRO A 222 -7.63 -18.99 12.12
CA PRO A 222 -7.68 -17.57 11.80
C PRO A 222 -6.39 -17.12 11.10
N ILE A 223 -6.18 -17.63 9.88
CA ILE A 223 -5.06 -17.29 9.01
C ILE A 223 -5.54 -16.69 7.69
N SER A 224 -4.72 -15.83 7.09
CA SER A 224 -4.90 -15.45 5.70
C SER A 224 -4.67 -16.64 4.77
N ARG A 225 -5.57 -16.88 3.82
CA ARG A 225 -5.46 -17.92 2.80
C ARG A 225 -5.53 -17.33 1.40
N LEU A 226 -4.79 -17.92 0.46
CA LEU A 226 -4.86 -17.55 -0.95
C LEU A 226 -6.10 -18.18 -1.60
N LYS A 227 -7.00 -17.34 -2.08
CA LYS A 227 -8.23 -17.74 -2.80
C LYS A 227 -8.04 -17.82 -4.32
N GLY A 228 -7.01 -17.14 -4.83
CA GLY A 228 -6.68 -17.14 -6.25
C GLY A 228 -5.71 -16.01 -6.60
N ILE A 229 -5.40 -15.89 -7.88
CA ILE A 229 -4.48 -14.89 -8.41
C ILE A 229 -5.15 -14.01 -9.45
N VAL A 230 -4.74 -12.75 -9.50
CA VAL A 230 -5.16 -11.80 -10.52
C VAL A 230 -4.20 -11.90 -11.70
N ARG A 231 -4.68 -12.35 -12.86
CA ARG A 231 -3.84 -12.64 -14.02
C ARG A 231 -4.56 -12.35 -15.33
N ASP A 232 -3.85 -11.80 -16.31
CA ASP A 232 -4.38 -11.54 -17.65
C ASP A 232 -3.88 -12.55 -18.70
N GLU A 233 -4.30 -12.37 -19.95
CA GLU A 233 -3.93 -13.23 -21.07
C GLU A 233 -2.44 -13.13 -21.46
N SER A 234 -1.74 -12.08 -21.00
CA SER A 234 -0.30 -11.95 -21.19
C SER A 234 0.50 -12.90 -20.28
N GLY A 235 -0.16 -13.52 -19.31
CA GLY A 235 0.45 -14.37 -18.30
C GLY A 235 1.01 -13.59 -17.10
N SER A 236 0.77 -12.28 -17.04
CA SER A 236 1.22 -11.42 -15.94
C SER A 236 0.33 -11.55 -14.72
N VAL A 237 0.92 -11.83 -13.56
CA VAL A 237 0.24 -11.86 -12.27
C VAL A 237 0.33 -10.48 -11.62
N PHE A 238 -0.83 -9.84 -11.43
CA PHE A 238 -0.93 -8.47 -10.89
C PHE A 238 -1.19 -8.43 -9.38
N GLY A 239 -1.69 -9.53 -8.81
CA GLY A 239 -2.07 -9.55 -7.41
C GLY A 239 -2.46 -10.93 -6.89
N LEU A 240 -2.46 -11.06 -5.58
CA LEU A 240 -2.97 -12.21 -4.83
C LEU A 240 -4.32 -11.85 -4.22
N LEU A 241 -5.30 -12.74 -4.34
CA LEU A 241 -6.60 -12.61 -3.68
C LEU A 241 -6.59 -13.42 -2.39
N LEU A 242 -6.49 -12.72 -1.27
CA LEU A 242 -6.36 -13.29 0.07
C LEU A 242 -7.70 -13.24 0.83
N THR A 243 -7.78 -13.97 1.95
CA THR A 243 -8.88 -13.84 2.91
C THR A 243 -9.06 -12.38 3.31
N TYR A 244 -10.26 -11.83 3.09
CA TYR A 244 -10.60 -10.49 3.58
C TYR A 244 -10.92 -10.56 5.07
N ILE A 245 -10.16 -9.84 5.88
CA ILE A 245 -10.35 -9.72 7.33
C ILE A 245 -10.84 -8.30 7.63
N ASP A 246 -12.05 -8.18 8.16
CA ASP A 246 -12.63 -6.89 8.50
C ASP A 246 -12.02 -6.38 9.82
N CYS A 247 -10.87 -5.72 9.71
CA CYS A 247 -10.06 -5.25 10.85
C CYS A 247 -9.98 -3.72 10.95
N SER A 248 -10.61 -2.97 10.03
CA SER A 248 -10.45 -1.51 9.95
C SER A 248 -8.97 -1.07 9.94
N ARG A 249 -8.07 -1.88 9.37
CA ARG A 249 -6.61 -1.71 9.37
C ARG A 249 -5.95 -1.72 10.75
N VAL A 250 -6.60 -2.29 11.76
CA VAL A 250 -6.04 -2.44 13.11
C VAL A 250 -5.15 -3.67 13.15
N THR A 251 -3.85 -3.46 13.33
CA THR A 251 -2.88 -4.50 13.67
C THR A 251 -2.74 -4.62 15.19
N LEU A 252 -2.16 -5.72 15.64
CA LEU A 252 -1.78 -5.90 17.04
C LEU A 252 -0.78 -4.83 17.48
N ALA A 253 0.14 -4.41 16.61
CA ALA A 253 1.08 -3.31 16.86
C ALA A 253 0.36 -2.00 17.24
N CYS A 254 -0.80 -1.72 16.64
CA CYS A 254 -1.62 -0.55 16.96
C CYS A 254 -2.53 -0.75 18.17
N ALA A 255 -3.02 -1.98 18.39
CA ALA A 255 -4.00 -2.27 19.41
C ALA A 255 -3.37 -2.46 20.80
N ALA A 256 -2.32 -3.28 20.91
CA ALA A 256 -1.73 -3.68 22.18
C ALA A 256 -1.14 -2.53 23.01
N PRO A 257 -0.50 -1.50 22.43
CA PRO A 257 0.06 -0.40 23.23
C PRO A 257 -0.96 0.55 23.86
N LYS A 258 -2.26 0.46 23.51
CA LYS A 258 -3.25 1.40 24.00
C LYS A 258 -3.52 1.18 25.49
N LEU A 259 -3.46 2.27 26.26
CA LEU A 259 -3.63 2.28 27.73
C LEU A 259 -4.96 1.70 28.21
N ASP A 260 -6.00 1.79 27.38
CA ASP A 260 -7.36 1.34 27.65
C ASP A 260 -7.64 -0.09 27.18
N THR A 261 -6.64 -0.80 26.64
CA THR A 261 -6.80 -2.21 26.24
C THR A 261 -7.05 -3.08 27.46
N PRO A 262 -8.20 -3.77 27.56
CA PRO A 262 -8.47 -4.65 28.70
C PRO A 262 -7.50 -5.83 28.78
N ALA A 263 -7.07 -6.19 30.00
CA ALA A 263 -6.17 -7.32 30.23
C ALA A 263 -6.73 -8.64 29.67
N CYS A 264 -8.04 -8.87 29.77
CA CYS A 264 -8.68 -10.06 29.19
C CYS A 264 -8.56 -10.13 27.66
N LEU A 265 -8.49 -8.98 26.98
CA LEU A 265 -8.26 -8.93 25.53
C LEU A 265 -6.80 -9.23 25.18
N GLN A 266 -5.86 -8.74 25.97
CA GLN A 266 -4.44 -9.07 25.84
C GLN A 266 -4.19 -10.57 26.03
N GLU A 267 -4.77 -11.17 27.08
CA GLU A 267 -4.72 -12.62 27.32
C GLU A 267 -5.35 -13.41 26.18
N LYS A 268 -6.53 -12.98 25.69
CA LYS A 268 -7.20 -13.59 24.54
C LYS A 268 -6.29 -13.61 23.30
N TRP A 269 -5.66 -12.48 22.95
CA TRP A 269 -4.78 -12.41 21.80
C TRP A 269 -3.54 -13.29 21.95
N VAL A 270 -2.95 -13.34 23.14
CA VAL A 270 -1.82 -14.26 23.41
C VAL A 270 -2.23 -15.71 23.14
N VAL A 271 -3.37 -16.16 23.70
CA VAL A 271 -3.86 -17.52 23.49
C VAL A 271 -4.11 -17.79 22.00
N GLN A 272 -4.85 -16.93 21.31
CA GLN A 272 -5.17 -17.12 19.90
C GLN A 272 -3.93 -17.19 18.99
N ILE A 273 -2.96 -16.31 19.21
CA ILE A 273 -1.72 -16.29 18.43
C ILE A 273 -0.90 -17.56 18.71
N GLN A 274 -0.76 -17.96 19.98
CA GLN A 274 -0.02 -19.16 20.36
C GLN A 274 -0.65 -20.42 19.75
N GLU A 275 -1.97 -20.59 19.89
CA GLU A 275 -2.69 -21.74 19.33
C GLU A 275 -2.56 -21.78 17.80
N THR A 276 -2.73 -20.64 17.13
CA THR A 276 -2.62 -20.57 15.67
C THR A 276 -1.20 -20.92 15.19
N VAL A 277 -0.17 -20.38 15.82
CA VAL A 277 1.23 -20.70 15.47
C VAL A 277 1.54 -22.17 15.74
N GLN A 278 1.06 -22.71 16.86
CA GLN A 278 1.24 -24.13 17.19
C GLN A 278 0.58 -25.05 16.15
N GLU A 279 -0.63 -24.74 15.70
CA GLU A 279 -1.31 -25.51 14.65
C GLU A 279 -0.56 -25.44 13.32
N LEU A 280 -0.08 -24.25 12.94
CA LEU A 280 0.76 -24.06 11.75
C LEU A 280 2.02 -24.95 11.81
N HIS A 281 2.77 -24.86 12.92
CA HIS A 281 4.00 -25.62 13.11
C HIS A 281 3.75 -27.13 13.15
N SER A 282 2.65 -27.57 13.78
CA SER A 282 2.24 -28.98 13.83
C SER A 282 1.91 -29.54 12.44
N ALA A 283 1.47 -28.69 11.52
CA ALA A 283 1.24 -29.02 10.12
C ALA A 283 2.48 -28.81 9.22
N GLY A 284 3.64 -28.47 9.79
CA GLY A 284 4.88 -28.22 9.04
C GLY A 284 4.90 -26.89 8.29
N ILE A 285 4.03 -25.94 8.65
CA ILE A 285 3.98 -24.60 8.07
C ILE A 285 4.73 -23.63 8.97
N VAL A 286 5.68 -22.90 8.39
CA VAL A 286 6.39 -21.79 9.05
C VAL A 286 5.70 -20.48 8.69
N TRP A 287 5.48 -19.60 9.66
CA TRP A 287 4.94 -18.26 9.43
C TRP A 287 5.98 -17.37 8.73
N GLY A 288 7.20 -17.31 9.27
CA GLY A 288 8.39 -16.82 8.56
C GLY A 288 8.60 -15.31 8.54
N ASP A 289 7.62 -14.50 8.98
CA ASP A 289 7.76 -13.06 9.27
C ASP A 289 6.88 -12.68 10.47
N ALA A 290 7.03 -13.40 11.57
CA ALA A 290 6.26 -13.21 12.78
C ALA A 290 6.56 -11.85 13.45
N LYS A 291 5.56 -10.96 13.48
CA LYS A 291 5.60 -9.64 14.13
C LYS A 291 4.19 -9.10 14.40
N PRO A 292 4.00 -8.15 15.33
CA PRO A 292 2.68 -7.60 15.66
C PRO A 292 1.98 -6.88 14.50
N GLU A 293 2.73 -6.40 13.50
CA GLU A 293 2.18 -5.79 12.28
C GLU A 293 1.49 -6.83 11.38
N ASN A 294 1.93 -8.08 11.44
CA ASN A 294 1.38 -9.22 10.69
C ASN A 294 0.29 -9.98 11.48
N VAL A 295 -0.21 -9.38 12.56
CA VAL A 295 -1.40 -9.85 13.28
C VAL A 295 -2.49 -8.81 13.16
N LEU A 296 -3.60 -9.16 12.51
CA LEU A 296 -4.76 -8.28 12.38
C LEU A 296 -5.74 -8.54 13.53
N ILE A 297 -6.37 -7.48 14.04
CA ILE A 297 -7.44 -7.58 15.03
C ILE A 297 -8.76 -7.26 14.35
N ASP A 298 -9.63 -8.25 14.21
CA ASP A 298 -10.91 -8.08 13.52
C ASP A 298 -11.96 -7.31 14.35
N ARG A 299 -13.16 -7.12 13.79
CA ARG A 299 -14.28 -6.46 14.49
C ARG A 299 -14.73 -7.17 15.77
N ASN A 300 -14.55 -8.49 15.86
CA ASN A 300 -14.86 -9.30 17.04
C ASN A 300 -13.71 -9.33 18.06
N LYS A 301 -12.64 -8.58 17.78
CA LYS A 301 -11.42 -8.52 18.57
C LYS A 301 -10.69 -9.87 18.61
N ASP A 302 -10.82 -10.66 17.55
CA ASP A 302 -10.06 -11.88 17.34
C ASP A 302 -8.77 -11.58 16.58
N ALA A 303 -7.68 -12.26 16.97
CA ALA A 303 -6.40 -12.15 16.32
C ALA A 303 -6.32 -13.08 15.09
N TRP A 304 -5.87 -12.51 13.96
CA TRP A 304 -5.67 -13.22 12.70
C TRP A 304 -4.21 -13.12 12.27
N ILE A 305 -3.60 -14.25 11.94
CA ILE A 305 -2.23 -14.29 11.40
C ILE A 305 -2.26 -14.07 9.89
N VAL A 306 -1.49 -13.10 9.42
CA VAL A 306 -1.39 -12.76 7.99
C VAL A 306 0.07 -12.73 7.53
N ASP A 307 0.22 -12.55 6.22
CA ASP A 307 1.49 -12.41 5.50
C ASP A 307 2.44 -13.61 5.61
N PHE A 308 2.27 -14.55 4.68
CA PHE A 308 3.13 -15.72 4.50
C PHE A 308 4.15 -15.52 3.36
N GLY A 309 4.38 -14.28 2.92
CA GLY A 309 5.39 -13.98 1.90
C GLY A 309 6.83 -14.21 2.38
N GLY A 310 7.01 -14.32 3.69
CA GLY A 310 8.30 -14.38 4.36
C GLY A 310 9.06 -13.06 4.25
N GLY A 311 10.13 -12.94 5.02
CA GLY A 311 10.93 -11.73 5.05
C GLY A 311 11.86 -11.73 6.24
N TYR A 312 12.77 -10.77 6.27
CA TYR A 312 13.56 -10.49 7.45
C TYR A 312 13.14 -9.13 8.00
N THR A 313 12.66 -9.12 9.24
CA THR A 313 12.40 -7.88 9.97
C THR A 313 13.41 -7.79 11.11
N GLU A 314 14.30 -6.80 11.03
CA GLU A 314 15.30 -6.54 12.07
C GLU A 314 14.62 -6.36 13.44
N GLY A 315 15.22 -6.91 14.49
CA GLY A 315 14.72 -6.81 15.86
C GLY A 315 13.71 -7.90 16.27
N TRP A 316 13.08 -8.62 15.34
CA TRP A 316 12.12 -9.69 15.66
C TRP A 316 12.77 -11.07 15.69
N VAL A 317 13.48 -11.46 14.63
CA VAL A 317 14.13 -12.78 14.50
C VAL A 317 15.63 -12.58 14.24
N PRO A 318 16.54 -13.40 14.79
CA PRO A 318 17.94 -13.43 14.33
C PRO A 318 18.02 -13.80 12.85
N GLU A 319 18.87 -13.13 12.07
CA GLU A 319 18.93 -13.32 10.61
C GLU A 319 19.13 -14.80 10.20
N ASN A 320 19.95 -15.53 10.95
CA ASN A 320 20.24 -16.95 10.73
C ASN A 320 19.06 -17.91 11.03
N LEU A 321 17.99 -17.43 11.67
CA LEU A 321 16.78 -18.19 11.99
C LEU A 321 15.56 -17.71 11.21
N THR A 322 15.76 -16.85 10.21
CA THR A 322 14.68 -16.33 9.37
C THR A 322 14.02 -17.46 8.58
N GLY A 323 12.69 -17.53 8.62
CA GLY A 323 11.94 -18.56 7.90
C GLY A 323 12.06 -19.96 8.51
N THR A 324 12.37 -20.10 9.80
CA THR A 324 12.36 -21.38 10.53
C THR A 324 11.33 -21.39 11.66
N VAL A 325 10.97 -22.60 12.12
CA VAL A 325 10.11 -22.80 13.29
C VAL A 325 10.70 -22.15 14.54
N GLU A 326 12.00 -22.31 14.75
CA GLU A 326 12.72 -21.70 15.87
C GLU A 326 12.67 -20.16 15.81
N GLY A 327 12.78 -19.59 14.61
CA GLY A 327 12.63 -18.16 14.39
C GLY A 327 11.24 -17.66 14.78
N ASP A 328 10.19 -18.35 14.35
CA ASP A 328 8.80 -18.04 14.70
C ASP A 328 8.58 -18.10 16.22
N LEU A 329 9.15 -19.09 16.91
CA LEU A 329 9.02 -19.22 18.37
C LEU A 329 9.72 -18.08 19.13
N ILE A 330 10.88 -17.62 18.64
CA ILE A 330 11.57 -16.45 19.19
C ILE A 330 10.72 -15.19 19.01
N ALA A 331 10.18 -14.98 17.81
CA ALA A 331 9.30 -13.85 17.53
C ALA A 331 8.02 -13.91 18.36
N LEU A 332 7.39 -15.09 18.49
CA LEU A 332 6.20 -15.31 19.31
C LEU A 332 6.43 -14.89 20.76
N LYS A 333 7.57 -15.28 21.34
CA LYS A 333 7.93 -14.84 22.70
C LYS A 333 8.00 -13.32 22.80
N LYS A 334 8.63 -12.64 21.82
CA LYS A 334 8.71 -11.17 21.79
C LYS A 334 7.34 -10.51 21.59
N ILE A 335 6.45 -11.10 20.79
CA ILE A 335 5.08 -10.62 20.60
C ILE A 335 4.32 -10.69 21.92
N ILE A 336 4.44 -11.80 22.66
CA ILE A 336 3.80 -11.97 23.98
C ILE A 336 4.35 -10.93 24.98
N GLU A 337 5.67 -10.76 25.03
CA GLU A 337 6.30 -9.71 25.86
C GLU A 337 5.82 -8.31 25.46
N PHE A 338 5.64 -8.05 24.16
CA PHE A 338 5.11 -6.78 23.64
C PHE A 338 3.68 -6.53 24.10
N ILE A 339 2.81 -7.54 24.04
CA ILE A 339 1.42 -7.46 24.51
C ILE A 339 1.36 -7.20 26.03
N MET A 340 2.19 -7.90 26.79
CA MET A 340 2.14 -7.92 28.25
C MET A 340 2.93 -6.78 28.92
N LYS A 341 3.68 -5.98 28.16
CA LYS A 341 4.48 -4.87 28.72
C LYS A 341 3.55 -3.85 29.39
N PRO A 342 3.71 -3.59 30.70
CA PRO A 342 2.93 -2.57 31.38
C PRO A 342 3.30 -1.20 30.82
N GLN A 343 2.30 -0.49 30.30
CA GLN A 343 2.49 0.87 29.83
C GLN A 343 2.86 1.75 31.03
N ARG A 344 4.05 2.37 30.98
CA ARG A 344 4.45 3.33 32.00
C ARG A 344 3.46 4.50 31.94
N LYS A 345 2.70 4.71 33.02
CA LYS A 345 2.01 5.99 33.22
C LYS A 345 3.07 7.07 33.13
N GLY A 346 2.90 8.00 32.19
CA GLY A 346 3.68 9.23 32.17
C GLY A 346 3.64 9.85 33.57
N ASN A 347 4.80 10.27 34.05
CA ASN A 347 5.00 10.87 35.36
C ASN A 347 4.00 12.02 35.58
N GLU A 348 2.91 11.75 36.30
CA GLU A 348 2.32 12.73 37.21
C GLU A 348 3.27 12.84 38.40
N THR A 349 4.36 13.60 38.24
CA THR A 349 5.09 14.08 39.40
C THR A 349 4.37 15.32 39.94
N LEU A 350 3.44 15.04 40.86
CA LEU A 350 3.22 15.71 42.14
C LEU A 350 3.09 17.25 42.15
N LEU A 351 1.87 17.67 42.47
CA LEU A 351 1.56 18.85 43.28
C LEU A 351 2.57 19.04 44.43
N LYS A 352 3.12 20.26 44.54
CA LYS A 352 3.07 21.08 45.75
C LYS A 352 3.36 22.54 45.43
#